data_AF-A0A920LNF7-F1
#
_entry.id   AF-A0A920LNF7-F1
#
_cell.length_a   1.000
_cell.length_b   1.000
_cell.length_c   1.000
_cell.angle_alpha   90.00
_cell.angle_beta   90.00
_cell.angle_gamma   90.00
#
_symmetry.space_group_name_H-M   'P 1'
#
loop_
_entity.id
_entity.type
_entity.pdbx_description
1 polymer ?
#
loop_
_entity_poly.entity_id
_entity_poly.type
_entity_poly.pdbx_seq_one_letter_code
_entity_poly.pdbx_strand_id
1 'polypeptide(L)'
;MALAEIEARGDAAVRELAEKFDNFSPASYRLSQGEIDELISEVSQRDMDDIRFAQDQVRKFAEIQRLDAGCRGRDASRRDSGPQEYPGAVRRLLCACGKFPMVASAHMSVLTASVAGVPRIVATTPPFEGRPNAAVVAAMHLGGAHEIYALGGIQAVGAMAIGTETIDPVHMLVGPGNAFVAEAKRQLFGRVGIDLFAGPTETMVIADDTVDAELCATDLLGQAEHGYNSPAVLLTNSEDAGE
;
A
#
# COMPACT_ATOMS: atom_id res chain seq x y z
N MET A 1 -23.69 -2.77 -10.31
CA MET A 1 -22.57 -2.96 -9.36
C MET A 1 -21.40 -2.16 -9.90
N ALA A 2 -20.70 -1.39 -9.06
CA ALA A 2 -19.69 -0.41 -9.50
C ALA A 2 -18.63 -0.99 -10.48
N LEU A 3 -18.14 -2.22 -10.23
CA LEU A 3 -17.18 -2.88 -11.12
C LEU A 3 -17.74 -3.17 -12.52
N ALA A 4 -18.99 -3.62 -12.61
CA ALA A 4 -19.65 -3.88 -13.90
C ALA A 4 -19.90 -2.59 -14.70
N GLU A 5 -20.13 -1.47 -14.00
CA GLU A 5 -20.25 -0.17 -14.67
C GLU A 5 -18.91 0.34 -15.21
N ILE A 6 -17.81 0.13 -14.47
CA ILE A 6 -16.46 0.43 -14.95
C ILE A 6 -16.13 -0.44 -16.17
N GLU A 7 -16.49 -1.72 -16.16
CA GLU A 7 -16.29 -2.60 -17.31
C GLU A 7 -17.09 -2.19 -18.54
N ALA A 8 -18.31 -1.67 -18.35
CA ALA A 8 -19.17 -1.26 -19.46
C ALA A 8 -18.88 0.15 -20.00
N ARG A 9 -18.43 1.08 -19.16
CA ARG A 9 -18.34 2.53 -19.48
C ARG A 9 -16.96 3.14 -19.28
N GLY A 10 -15.98 2.38 -18.80
CA GLY A 10 -14.60 2.84 -18.65
C GLY A 10 -14.48 4.12 -17.81
N ASP A 11 -13.75 5.09 -18.34
CA ASP A 11 -13.43 6.37 -17.69
C ASP A 11 -14.66 7.17 -17.24
N ALA A 12 -15.78 7.06 -17.95
CA ALA A 12 -17.01 7.77 -17.58
C ALA A 12 -17.54 7.29 -16.22
N ALA A 13 -17.57 5.97 -16.00
CA ALA A 13 -17.98 5.41 -14.71
C ALA A 13 -16.98 5.73 -13.60
N VAL A 14 -15.67 5.70 -13.89
CA VAL A 14 -14.63 6.07 -12.92
C VAL A 14 -14.82 7.50 -12.44
N ARG A 15 -15.08 8.43 -13.37
CA ARG A 15 -15.29 9.85 -13.05
C ARG A 15 -16.54 10.10 -12.23
N GLU A 16 -17.68 9.48 -12.58
CA GLU A 16 -18.91 9.58 -11.80
C GLU A 16 -18.74 9.06 -10.37
N LEU A 17 -17.99 7.96 -10.19
CA LEU A 17 -17.71 7.40 -8.86
C LEU A 17 -16.77 8.31 -8.06
N ALA A 18 -15.73 8.87 -8.69
CA ALA A 18 -14.82 9.82 -8.05
C ALA A 18 -15.54 11.11 -7.62
N GLU A 19 -16.43 11.66 -8.45
CA GLU A 19 -17.28 12.79 -8.08
C GLU A 19 -18.21 12.45 -6.91
N LYS A 20 -18.82 11.27 -6.95
CA LYS A 20 -19.77 10.84 -5.92
C LYS A 20 -19.11 10.59 -4.55
N PHE A 21 -17.94 9.97 -4.52
CA PHE A 21 -17.31 9.53 -3.27
C PHE A 21 -16.23 10.49 -2.75
N ASP A 22 -15.50 11.14 -3.66
CA ASP A 22 -14.36 11.99 -3.32
C ASP A 22 -14.62 13.47 -3.66
N ASN A 23 -15.74 13.81 -4.31
CA ASN A 23 -16.06 15.15 -4.81
C ASN A 23 -14.90 15.77 -5.62
N PHE A 24 -14.23 14.93 -6.42
CA PHE A 24 -12.99 15.27 -7.12
C PHE A 24 -13.04 14.79 -8.56
N SER A 25 -12.89 15.72 -9.51
CA SER A 25 -12.99 15.46 -10.96
C SER A 25 -12.01 16.33 -11.76
N PRO A 26 -10.69 16.14 -11.61
CA PRO A 26 -9.70 16.84 -12.41
C PRO A 26 -9.78 16.44 -13.89
N ALA A 27 -9.21 17.24 -14.79
CA ALA A 27 -9.16 16.89 -16.20
C ALA A 27 -8.43 15.56 -16.43
N SER A 28 -7.32 15.35 -15.72
CA SER A 28 -6.55 14.10 -15.66
C SER A 28 -6.41 13.66 -14.21
N TYR A 29 -6.64 12.37 -13.93
CA TYR A 29 -6.31 11.78 -12.64
C TYR A 29 -4.81 11.46 -12.51
N ARG A 30 -4.11 11.28 -13.63
CA ARG A 30 -2.66 11.05 -13.66
C ARG A 30 -1.96 12.37 -13.41
N LEU A 31 -1.09 12.40 -12.40
CA LEU A 31 -0.23 13.54 -12.11
C LEU A 31 0.88 13.64 -13.15
N SER A 32 1.10 14.83 -13.66
CA SER A 32 2.26 15.20 -14.46
C SER A 32 3.50 15.34 -13.59
N GLN A 33 4.68 15.29 -14.19
CA GLN A 33 5.92 15.49 -13.44
C GLN A 33 5.98 16.88 -12.79
N GLY A 34 5.45 17.92 -13.46
CA GLY A 34 5.37 19.26 -12.88
C GLY A 34 4.50 19.32 -11.62
N GLU A 35 3.33 18.70 -11.64
CA GLU A 35 2.46 18.61 -10.45
C GLU A 35 3.11 17.81 -9.31
N ILE A 36 3.86 16.74 -9.65
CA ILE A 36 4.62 15.96 -8.67
C ILE A 36 5.72 16.82 -8.05
N ASP A 37 6.48 17.56 -8.85
CA ASP A 37 7.58 18.41 -8.37
C ASP A 37 7.04 19.57 -7.51
N GLU A 38 5.92 20.18 -7.90
CA GLU A 38 5.21 21.20 -7.11
C GLU A 38 4.79 20.63 -5.74
N LEU A 39 4.15 19.47 -5.72
CA LEU A 39 3.75 18.80 -4.47
C LEU A 39 4.95 18.45 -3.58
N ILE A 40 6.04 17.94 -4.17
CA ILE A 40 7.26 17.64 -3.41
C ILE A 40 7.86 18.92 -2.80
N SER A 41 7.77 20.06 -3.48
CA SER A 41 8.29 21.34 -2.97
C SER A 41 7.54 21.88 -1.75
N GLU A 42 6.30 21.45 -1.53
CA GLU A 42 5.49 21.82 -0.37
C GLU A 42 5.85 21.00 0.89
N VAL A 43 6.57 19.89 0.74
CA VAL A 43 6.93 19.02 1.87
C VAL A 43 8.05 19.67 2.69
N SER A 44 7.88 19.70 4.02
CA SER A 44 8.89 20.28 4.89
C SER A 44 10.20 19.49 4.82
N GLN A 45 11.33 20.17 5.03
CA GLN A 45 12.64 19.50 5.00
C GLN A 45 12.72 18.36 6.01
N ARG A 46 12.12 18.53 7.19
CA ARG A 46 12.05 17.50 8.23
C ARG A 46 11.31 16.26 7.72
N ASP A 47 10.10 16.43 7.19
CA ASP A 47 9.30 15.31 6.70
C ASP A 47 9.99 14.61 5.52
N MET A 48 10.67 15.38 4.66
CA MET A 48 11.47 14.83 3.58
C MET A 48 12.64 13.98 4.06
N ASP A 49 13.33 14.40 5.12
CA ASP A 49 14.42 13.64 5.71
C ASP A 49 13.90 12.36 6.40
N ASP A 50 12.75 12.45 7.09
CA ASP A 50 12.08 11.29 7.70
C ASP A 50 11.63 10.28 6.62
N ILE A 51 11.06 10.73 5.51
CA ILE A 51 10.68 9.91 4.34
C ILE A 51 11.91 9.17 3.79
N ARG A 52 13.03 9.90 3.59
CA ARG A 52 14.27 9.31 3.05
C ARG A 52 14.86 8.29 4.00
N PHE A 53 14.89 8.60 5.30
CA PHE A 53 15.38 7.69 6.32
C PHE A 53 14.56 6.40 6.35
N ALA A 54 13.23 6.50 6.40
CA ALA A 54 12.35 5.34 6.39
C ALA A 54 12.54 4.49 5.12
N GLN A 55 12.63 5.12 3.95
CA GLN A 55 12.87 4.39 2.69
C GLN A 55 14.24 3.71 2.65
N ASP A 56 15.28 4.31 3.19
CA ASP A 56 16.61 3.69 3.26
C ASP A 56 16.57 2.39 4.11
N GLN A 57 15.91 2.43 5.27
CA GLN A 57 15.75 1.24 6.11
C GLN A 57 14.97 0.12 5.42
N VAL A 58 13.81 0.46 4.83
CA VAL A 58 12.96 -0.54 4.15
C VAL A 58 13.67 -1.08 2.90
N ARG A 59 14.39 -0.25 2.15
CA ARG A 59 15.14 -0.67 0.96
C ARG A 59 16.22 -1.68 1.33
N LYS A 60 17.03 -1.39 2.35
CA LYS A 60 18.07 -2.30 2.84
C LYS A 60 17.49 -3.66 3.22
N PHE A 61 16.37 -3.67 3.94
CA PHE A 61 15.73 -4.92 4.33
C PHE A 61 15.15 -5.69 3.14
N ALA A 62 14.48 -5.01 2.21
CA ALA A 62 13.93 -5.63 0.99
C ALA A 62 15.05 -6.20 0.09
N GLU A 63 16.19 -5.53 -0.01
CA GLU A 63 17.36 -6.01 -0.75
C GLU A 63 17.96 -7.27 -0.13
N ILE A 64 18.06 -7.34 1.21
CA ILE A 64 18.49 -8.54 1.94
C ILE A 64 17.54 -9.71 1.64
N GLN A 65 16.23 -9.51 1.74
CA GLN A 65 15.24 -10.56 1.46
C GLN A 65 15.33 -11.08 0.03
N ARG A 66 15.52 -10.18 -0.94
CA ARG A 66 15.68 -10.54 -2.35
C ARG A 66 16.93 -11.38 -2.60
N LEU A 67 18.03 -11.12 -1.88
CA LEU A 67 19.25 -11.91 -1.99
C LEU A 67 19.09 -13.31 -1.40
N ASP A 68 18.40 -13.44 -0.26
CA ASP A 68 18.20 -14.72 0.43
C ASP A 68 17.24 -15.66 -0.32
N ALA A 69 16.26 -15.09 -1.03
CA ALA A 69 15.33 -15.88 -1.86
C ALA A 69 15.99 -16.60 -3.05
N GLY A 70 17.24 -16.24 -3.37
CA GLY A 70 18.07 -16.92 -4.37
C GLY A 70 18.86 -18.14 -3.87
N CYS A 71 18.75 -18.50 -2.58
CA CYS A 71 19.51 -19.60 -1.98
C CYS A 71 19.10 -20.97 -2.54
N ARG A 72 19.87 -21.46 -3.54
CA ARG A 72 19.73 -22.81 -4.09
C ARG A 72 20.64 -23.79 -3.35
N GLY A 73 20.08 -24.92 -2.96
CA GLY A 73 20.84 -26.07 -2.49
C GLY A 73 21.11 -27.07 -3.60
N ARG A 74 22.08 -27.95 -3.39
CA ARG A 74 22.13 -29.24 -4.11
C ARG A 74 21.55 -30.30 -3.21
N ASP A 75 20.61 -31.08 -3.72
CA ASP A 75 20.08 -32.23 -2.97
C ASP A 75 21.16 -33.32 -2.81
N ALA A 76 20.82 -34.37 -2.06
CA ALA A 76 21.71 -35.52 -1.87
C ALA A 76 22.09 -36.23 -3.20
N SER A 77 21.33 -36.01 -4.28
CA SER A 77 21.61 -36.52 -5.62
C SER A 77 22.46 -35.56 -6.49
N ARG A 78 22.96 -34.46 -5.91
CA ARG A 78 23.70 -33.38 -6.59
C ARG A 78 22.90 -32.66 -7.69
N ARG A 79 21.57 -32.78 -7.67
CA ARG A 79 20.70 -31.97 -8.53
C ARG A 79 20.47 -30.62 -7.88
N ASP A 80 20.45 -29.58 -8.70
CA ASP A 80 20.06 -28.25 -8.24
C ASP A 80 18.60 -28.32 -7.80
N SER A 81 18.36 -28.03 -6.53
CA SER A 81 17.06 -28.07 -5.89
C SER A 81 16.90 -26.82 -5.04
N GLY A 82 15.87 -26.05 -5.32
CA GLY A 82 15.58 -24.83 -4.58
C GLY A 82 14.43 -24.08 -5.23
N PRO A 83 13.81 -23.16 -4.49
CA PRO A 83 12.79 -22.28 -5.06
C PRO A 83 13.39 -21.53 -6.25
N GLN A 84 12.67 -21.53 -7.38
CA GLN A 84 12.99 -20.66 -8.51
C GLN A 84 12.00 -19.51 -8.50
N GLU A 85 12.47 -18.37 -8.01
CA GLU A 85 11.74 -17.12 -8.18
C GLU A 85 11.84 -16.68 -9.64
N TYR A 86 10.72 -16.21 -10.18
CA TYR A 86 10.66 -15.55 -11.48
C TYR A 86 10.46 -14.05 -11.22
N PRO A 87 11.54 -13.24 -11.20
CA PRO A 87 11.43 -11.79 -11.14
C PRO A 87 10.74 -11.35 -12.44
N GLY A 88 9.43 -11.17 -12.40
CA GLY A 88 8.63 -10.87 -13.59
C GLY A 88 7.22 -11.44 -13.64
N ALA A 89 6.77 -12.25 -12.67
CA ALA A 89 5.35 -12.65 -12.60
C ALA A 89 4.44 -11.42 -12.51
N VAL A 90 4.83 -10.44 -11.70
CA VAL A 90 4.18 -9.13 -11.62
C VAL A 90 4.96 -8.14 -12.46
N ARG A 91 4.40 -7.75 -13.61
CA ARG A 91 4.98 -6.73 -14.49
C ARG A 91 4.38 -5.35 -14.30
N ARG A 92 3.19 -5.30 -13.70
CA ARG A 92 2.38 -4.12 -13.45
C ARG A 92 1.75 -4.25 -12.07
N LEU A 93 2.02 -3.30 -11.19
CA LEU A 93 1.53 -3.31 -9.80
C LEU A 93 0.76 -2.02 -9.51
N LEU A 94 -0.41 -2.14 -8.89
CA LEU A 94 -1.07 -1.02 -8.24
C LEU A 94 -0.72 -0.97 -6.75
N CYS A 95 -0.24 0.16 -6.26
CA CYS A 95 -0.11 0.46 -4.83
C CYS A 95 -1.17 1.48 -4.42
N ALA A 96 -2.21 1.03 -3.71
CA ALA A 96 -3.23 1.90 -3.16
C ALA A 96 -2.79 2.46 -1.79
N CYS A 97 -2.72 3.79 -1.69
CA CYS A 97 -2.67 4.48 -0.41
C CYS A 97 -4.10 4.75 0.06
N GLY A 98 -4.38 4.42 1.32
CA GLY A 98 -5.73 4.50 1.89
C GLY A 98 -6.30 5.92 1.94
N LYS A 99 -7.53 6.03 2.50
CA LYS A 99 -8.26 7.30 2.62
C LYS A 99 -7.50 8.36 3.44
N PHE A 100 -6.72 7.92 4.44
CA PHE A 100 -5.90 8.81 5.24
C PHE A 100 -4.50 8.93 4.61
N PRO A 101 -3.91 10.14 4.61
CA PRO A 101 -2.61 10.38 4.00
C PRO A 101 -1.51 9.65 4.78
N MET A 102 -1.23 8.41 4.38
CA MET A 102 -0.33 7.51 5.09
C MET A 102 0.90 7.19 4.24
N VAL A 103 1.96 7.94 4.52
CA VAL A 103 3.28 7.83 3.86
C VAL A 103 3.84 6.40 3.95
N ALA A 104 3.62 5.72 5.09
CA ALA A 104 4.08 4.35 5.33
C ALA A 104 3.63 3.33 4.28
N SER A 105 2.42 3.49 3.72
CA SER A 105 1.90 2.58 2.69
C SER A 105 2.75 2.61 1.41
N ALA A 106 3.29 3.78 1.06
CA ALA A 106 4.18 3.93 -0.09
C ALA A 106 5.53 3.24 0.16
N HIS A 107 6.08 3.34 1.39
CA HIS A 107 7.31 2.65 1.77
C HIS A 107 7.17 1.13 1.67
N MET A 108 6.06 0.56 2.15
CA MET A 108 5.91 -0.90 2.21
C MET A 108 5.46 -1.51 0.89
N SER A 109 4.88 -0.72 -0.03
CA SER A 109 4.32 -1.23 -1.29
C SER A 109 5.11 -0.80 -2.53
N VAL A 110 5.33 0.50 -2.72
CA VAL A 110 5.99 1.02 -3.94
C VAL A 110 7.48 0.71 -3.93
N LEU A 111 8.13 0.98 -2.80
CA LEU A 111 9.58 0.78 -2.66
C LEU A 111 9.97 -0.69 -2.77
N THR A 112 9.23 -1.58 -2.11
CA THR A 112 9.48 -3.03 -2.15
C THR A 112 9.30 -3.58 -3.56
N ALA A 113 8.29 -3.11 -4.30
CA ALA A 113 8.10 -3.44 -5.71
C ALA A 113 9.22 -2.91 -6.61
N SER A 114 9.73 -1.72 -6.32
CA SER A 114 10.88 -1.13 -7.02
C SER A 114 12.13 -1.98 -6.79
N VAL A 115 12.39 -2.39 -5.54
CA VAL A 115 13.48 -3.31 -5.19
C VAL A 115 13.30 -4.68 -5.83
N ALA A 116 12.07 -5.17 -5.99
CA ALA A 116 11.79 -6.41 -6.71
C ALA A 116 12.01 -6.31 -8.23
N GLY A 117 12.18 -5.10 -8.78
CA GLY A 117 12.41 -4.85 -10.20
C GLY A 117 11.14 -4.88 -11.05
N VAL A 118 10.00 -4.49 -10.48
CA VAL A 118 8.73 -4.42 -11.22
C VAL A 118 8.83 -3.31 -12.31
N PRO A 119 8.64 -3.64 -13.61
CA PRO A 119 8.86 -2.69 -14.71
C PRO A 119 7.87 -1.51 -14.79
N ARG A 120 6.67 -1.67 -14.23
CA ARG A 120 5.65 -0.60 -14.16
C ARG A 120 4.96 -0.63 -12.81
N ILE A 121 5.15 0.43 -12.04
CA ILE A 121 4.52 0.61 -10.73
C ILE A 121 3.59 1.80 -10.81
N VAL A 122 2.31 1.53 -10.65
CA VAL A 122 1.26 2.53 -10.60
C VAL A 122 0.88 2.73 -9.13
N ALA A 123 0.99 3.96 -8.64
CA ALA A 123 0.60 4.31 -7.29
C ALA A 123 -0.64 5.20 -7.33
N THR A 124 -1.55 4.99 -6.39
CA THR A 124 -2.81 5.73 -6.35
C THR A 124 -3.08 6.23 -4.95
N THR A 125 -3.42 7.51 -4.82
CA THR A 125 -3.87 8.10 -3.57
C THR A 125 -5.19 8.81 -3.83
N PRO A 126 -6.22 8.61 -2.99
CA PRO A 126 -7.39 9.48 -3.04
C PRO A 126 -6.98 10.92 -2.70
N PRO A 127 -7.73 11.91 -3.19
CA PRO A 127 -7.57 13.28 -2.75
C PRO A 127 -7.92 13.39 -1.26
N PHE A 128 -7.14 14.17 -0.52
CA PHE A 128 -7.39 14.56 0.86
C PHE A 128 -7.68 16.06 0.88
N GLU A 129 -8.82 16.46 1.45
CA GLU A 129 -9.25 17.87 1.44
C GLU A 129 -9.30 18.49 0.03
N GLY A 130 -9.68 17.68 -0.97
CA GLY A 130 -9.86 18.12 -2.36
C GLY A 130 -8.59 18.17 -3.21
N ARG A 131 -7.43 17.74 -2.68
CA ARG A 131 -6.17 17.66 -3.46
C ARG A 131 -5.31 16.45 -3.05
N PRO A 132 -4.36 16.00 -3.87
CA PRO A 132 -3.40 14.99 -3.45
C PRO A 132 -2.55 15.47 -2.27
N ASN A 133 -2.24 14.58 -1.33
CA ASN A 133 -1.36 14.91 -0.21
C ASN A 133 0.11 14.93 -0.67
N ALA A 134 0.79 16.05 -0.43
CA ALA A 134 2.17 16.28 -0.84
C ALA A 134 3.16 15.22 -0.32
N ALA A 135 3.11 14.88 0.97
CA ALA A 135 4.03 13.92 1.59
C ALA A 135 3.82 12.50 1.04
N VAL A 136 2.57 12.09 0.78
CA VAL A 136 2.25 10.79 0.17
C VAL A 136 2.79 10.72 -1.26
N VAL A 137 2.56 11.77 -2.07
CA VAL A 137 3.06 11.82 -3.45
C VAL A 137 4.58 11.82 -3.48
N ALA A 138 5.24 12.57 -2.58
CA ALA A 138 6.69 12.54 -2.43
C ALA A 138 7.21 11.14 -2.11
N ALA A 139 6.58 10.44 -1.15
CA ALA A 139 6.97 9.07 -0.80
C ALA A 139 6.73 8.06 -1.94
N MET A 140 5.65 8.20 -2.70
CA MET A 140 5.42 7.37 -3.90
C MET A 140 6.50 7.61 -4.95
N HIS A 141 6.81 8.87 -5.24
CA HIS A 141 7.80 9.26 -6.24
C HIS A 141 9.20 8.74 -5.87
N LEU A 142 9.67 9.06 -4.67
CA LEU A 142 10.99 8.59 -4.18
C LEU A 142 11.04 7.07 -4.00
N GLY A 143 9.88 6.43 -3.75
CA GLY A 143 9.75 4.99 -3.69
C GLY A 143 9.96 4.30 -5.04
N GLY A 144 9.87 5.02 -6.16
CA GLY A 144 10.03 4.49 -7.51
C GLY A 144 8.71 4.20 -8.23
N ALA A 145 7.63 4.89 -7.87
CA ALA A 145 6.41 4.86 -8.67
C ALA A 145 6.69 5.44 -10.07
N HIS A 146 6.21 4.76 -11.11
CA HIS A 146 6.34 5.21 -12.50
C HIS A 146 5.17 6.12 -12.90
N GLU A 147 3.99 5.85 -12.32
CA GLU A 147 2.77 6.60 -12.56
C GLU A 147 2.08 6.84 -11.23
N ILE A 148 1.64 8.08 -10.98
CA ILE A 148 0.90 8.44 -9.77
C ILE A 148 -0.46 8.99 -10.19
N TYR A 149 -1.54 8.43 -9.66
CA TYR A 149 -2.89 8.92 -9.88
C TYR A 149 -3.53 9.42 -8.58
N ALA A 150 -4.17 10.58 -8.69
CA ALA A 150 -5.03 11.17 -7.66
C ALA A 150 -6.43 10.54 -7.68
N LEU A 151 -6.49 9.23 -7.46
CA LEU A 151 -7.71 8.42 -7.51
C LEU A 151 -7.67 7.37 -6.40
N GLY A 152 -8.80 7.04 -5.77
CA GLY A 152 -8.86 6.01 -4.73
C GLY A 152 -10.09 5.10 -4.83
N GLY A 153 -10.36 4.35 -3.78
CA GLY A 153 -11.62 3.59 -3.63
C GLY A 153 -11.83 2.46 -4.65
N ILE A 154 -13.10 2.09 -4.84
CA ILE A 154 -13.50 1.04 -5.79
C ILE A 154 -13.16 1.46 -7.23
N GLN A 155 -13.25 2.75 -7.53
CA GLN A 155 -13.00 3.31 -8.86
C GLN A 155 -11.54 3.17 -9.28
N ALA A 156 -10.57 3.41 -8.39
CA ALA A 156 -9.16 3.13 -8.66
C ALA A 156 -8.92 1.62 -8.84
N VAL A 157 -9.41 0.81 -7.90
CA VAL A 157 -9.23 -0.65 -7.92
C VAL A 157 -9.83 -1.28 -9.17
N GLY A 158 -11.05 -0.86 -9.53
CA GLY A 158 -11.77 -1.31 -10.72
C GLY A 158 -11.06 -0.89 -11.99
N ALA A 159 -10.70 0.39 -12.14
CA ALA A 159 -10.00 0.88 -13.32
C ALA A 159 -8.67 0.14 -13.53
N MET A 160 -7.92 -0.09 -12.46
CA MET A 160 -6.60 -0.74 -12.54
C MET A 160 -6.69 -2.25 -12.74
N ALA A 161 -7.75 -2.92 -12.28
CA ALA A 161 -7.92 -4.35 -12.51
C ALA A 161 -8.54 -4.67 -13.87
N ILE A 162 -9.49 -3.84 -14.31
CA ILE A 162 -10.28 -4.06 -15.53
C ILE A 162 -9.58 -3.44 -16.74
N GLY A 163 -8.97 -2.28 -16.55
CA GLY A 163 -8.48 -1.40 -17.61
C GLY A 163 -9.56 -0.42 -18.07
N THR A 164 -9.16 0.79 -18.41
CA THR A 164 -10.02 1.81 -19.05
C THR A 164 -9.28 2.43 -20.25
N GLU A 165 -9.89 3.42 -20.90
CA GLU A 165 -9.31 4.14 -22.02
C GLU A 165 -8.01 4.86 -21.67
N THR A 166 -7.88 5.33 -20.41
CA THR A 166 -6.70 6.06 -19.93
C THR A 166 -5.86 5.30 -18.91
N ILE A 167 -6.34 4.16 -18.40
CA ILE A 167 -5.68 3.38 -17.36
C ILE A 167 -5.46 1.94 -17.82
N ASP A 168 -4.21 1.60 -18.12
CA ASP A 168 -3.85 0.23 -18.47
C ASP A 168 -3.94 -0.71 -17.27
N PRO A 169 -4.53 -1.92 -17.44
CA PRO A 169 -4.73 -2.85 -16.35
C PRO A 169 -3.42 -3.39 -15.78
N VAL A 170 -3.41 -3.67 -14.47
CA VAL A 170 -2.25 -4.21 -13.73
C VAL A 170 -2.37 -5.72 -13.51
N HIS A 171 -1.26 -6.37 -13.13
CA HIS A 171 -1.24 -7.80 -12.81
C HIS A 171 -1.51 -8.08 -11.32
N MET A 172 -1.20 -7.11 -10.45
CA MET A 172 -1.37 -7.26 -9.01
C MET A 172 -1.86 -5.95 -8.39
N LEU A 173 -2.76 -6.05 -7.43
CA LEU A 173 -3.23 -4.96 -6.58
C LEU A 173 -2.71 -5.17 -5.17
N VAL A 174 -2.02 -4.18 -4.62
CA VAL A 174 -1.53 -4.19 -3.24
C VAL A 174 -1.93 -2.92 -2.52
N GLY A 175 -1.99 -3.01 -1.19
CA GLY A 175 -2.28 -1.90 -0.31
C GLY A 175 -3.66 -2.06 0.34
N PRO A 176 -3.77 -1.76 1.64
CA PRO A 176 -5.03 -1.91 2.36
C PRO A 176 -6.08 -0.90 1.85
N GLY A 177 -7.34 -1.18 2.14
CA GLY A 177 -8.42 -0.27 1.84
C GLY A 177 -9.62 -0.52 2.74
N ASN A 178 -10.62 0.34 2.63
CA ASN A 178 -11.88 0.16 3.37
C ASN A 178 -12.62 -1.11 2.91
N ALA A 179 -13.72 -1.44 3.59
CA ALA A 179 -14.54 -2.61 3.28
C ALA A 179 -14.97 -2.70 1.81
N PHE A 180 -15.20 -1.55 1.15
CA PHE A 180 -15.56 -1.49 -0.26
C PHE A 180 -14.40 -1.90 -1.18
N VAL A 181 -13.19 -1.44 -0.88
CA VAL A 181 -11.96 -1.85 -1.59
C VAL A 181 -11.67 -3.33 -1.35
N ALA A 182 -11.83 -3.81 -0.12
CA ALA A 182 -11.63 -5.22 0.21
C ALA A 182 -12.60 -6.13 -0.56
N GLU A 183 -13.88 -5.77 -0.62
CA GLU A 183 -14.88 -6.51 -1.40
C GLU A 183 -14.62 -6.43 -2.91
N ALA A 184 -14.20 -5.26 -3.43
CA ALA A 184 -13.82 -5.13 -4.83
C ALA A 184 -12.62 -6.03 -5.18
N LYS A 185 -11.56 -6.04 -4.35
CA LYS A 185 -10.42 -6.95 -4.49
C LYS A 185 -10.87 -8.42 -4.49
N ARG A 186 -11.83 -8.79 -3.64
CA ARG A 186 -12.41 -10.14 -3.59
C ARG A 186 -13.12 -10.54 -4.87
N GLN A 187 -13.91 -9.64 -5.46
CA GLN A 187 -14.59 -9.91 -6.73
C GLN A 187 -13.61 -9.96 -7.92
N LEU A 188 -12.51 -9.22 -7.84
CA LEU A 188 -11.48 -9.17 -8.89
C LEU A 188 -10.41 -10.27 -8.75
N PHE A 189 -10.38 -10.99 -7.62
CA PHE A 189 -9.46 -12.08 -7.39
C PHE A 189 -9.64 -13.18 -8.45
N GLY A 190 -8.53 -13.59 -9.06
CA GLY A 190 -8.50 -14.52 -10.19
C GLY A 190 -8.40 -13.84 -11.55
N ARG A 191 -8.87 -12.58 -11.68
CA ARG A 191 -8.56 -11.72 -12.83
C ARG A 191 -7.24 -10.97 -12.62
N VAL A 192 -7.02 -10.49 -11.40
CA VAL A 192 -5.81 -9.81 -10.95
C VAL A 192 -5.32 -10.45 -9.66
N GLY A 193 -3.99 -10.47 -9.46
CA GLY A 193 -3.42 -10.85 -8.17
C GLY A 193 -3.80 -9.82 -7.10
N ILE A 194 -4.01 -10.28 -5.87
CA ILE A 194 -4.17 -9.40 -4.71
C ILE A 194 -3.18 -9.83 -3.63
N ASP A 195 -2.79 -8.90 -2.76
CA ASP A 195 -2.00 -9.17 -1.56
C ASP A 195 -2.74 -10.07 -0.57
N LEU A 196 -3.79 -9.52 0.06
CA LEU A 196 -4.56 -10.16 1.11
C LEU A 196 -5.93 -9.50 1.24
N PHE A 197 -6.86 -10.21 1.87
CA PHE A 197 -8.11 -9.61 2.32
C PHE A 197 -7.83 -8.79 3.58
N ALA A 198 -7.91 -7.47 3.46
CA ALA A 198 -7.64 -6.59 4.59
C ALA A 198 -8.67 -6.81 5.71
N GLY A 199 -8.17 -7.15 6.91
CA GLY A 199 -8.92 -7.17 8.16
C GLY A 199 -8.59 -5.96 9.04
N PRO A 200 -9.25 -5.82 10.20
CA PRO A 200 -8.81 -4.87 11.22
C PRO A 200 -7.38 -5.18 11.64
N THR A 201 -6.62 -4.14 11.94
CA THR A 201 -5.26 -4.27 12.46
C THR A 201 -5.29 -4.64 13.94
N GLU A 202 -4.38 -5.49 14.40
CA GLU A 202 -4.33 -5.98 15.78
C GLU A 202 -2.91 -5.97 16.35
N THR A 203 -2.80 -5.84 17.67
CA THR A 203 -1.53 -5.95 18.42
C THR A 203 -1.74 -6.78 19.68
N MET A 204 -0.76 -7.63 19.98
CA MET A 204 -0.69 -8.38 21.24
C MET A 204 0.67 -8.11 21.91
N VAL A 205 0.63 -7.57 23.12
CA VAL A 205 1.81 -7.39 23.98
C VAL A 205 1.88 -8.58 24.93
N ILE A 206 3.01 -9.28 24.94
CA ILE A 206 3.29 -10.35 25.91
C ILE A 206 4.33 -9.81 26.88
N ALA A 207 3.99 -9.69 28.15
CA ALA A 207 4.85 -9.08 29.15
C ALA A 207 4.81 -9.82 30.49
N ASP A 208 5.95 -9.84 31.19
CA ASP A 208 6.06 -10.35 32.55
C ASP A 208 6.11 -9.19 33.57
N ASP A 209 6.41 -9.51 34.83
CA ASP A 209 6.51 -8.56 35.94
C ASP A 209 7.72 -7.61 35.85
N THR A 210 8.61 -7.80 34.86
CA THR A 210 9.77 -6.93 34.67
C THR A 210 9.50 -5.73 33.77
N VAL A 211 8.33 -5.69 33.11
CA VAL A 211 7.96 -4.64 32.16
C VAL A 211 7.56 -3.34 32.86
N ASP A 212 7.79 -2.23 32.18
CA ASP A 212 7.12 -0.97 32.51
C ASP A 212 5.70 -0.99 31.94
N ALA A 213 4.69 -1.01 32.82
CA ALA A 213 3.28 -1.07 32.44
C ALA A 213 2.85 0.15 31.59
N GLU A 214 3.47 1.33 31.78
CA GLU A 214 3.15 2.51 30.97
C GLU A 214 3.55 2.33 29.50
N LEU A 215 4.66 1.61 29.24
CA LEU A 215 5.07 1.27 27.88
C LEU A 215 4.06 0.32 27.23
N CYS A 216 3.62 -0.73 27.93
CA CYS A 216 2.60 -1.64 27.42
C CYS A 216 1.29 -0.90 27.11
N ALA A 217 0.84 -0.03 28.02
CA ALA A 217 -0.35 0.78 27.79
C ALA A 217 -0.21 1.69 26.58
N THR A 218 0.95 2.33 26.41
CA THR A 218 1.24 3.22 25.27
C THR A 218 1.23 2.46 23.95
N ASP A 219 1.85 1.28 23.88
CA ASP A 219 1.86 0.43 22.68
C ASP A 219 0.45 -0.04 22.30
N LEU A 220 -0.35 -0.45 23.28
CA LEU A 220 -1.74 -0.88 23.07
C LEU A 220 -2.63 0.28 22.60
N LEU A 221 -2.46 1.47 23.18
CA LEU A 221 -3.18 2.68 22.78
C LEU A 221 -2.79 3.12 21.37
N GLY A 222 -1.50 3.04 21.02
CA GLY A 222 -1.00 3.30 19.67
C GLY A 222 -1.65 2.39 18.62
N GLN A 223 -1.97 1.14 18.97
CA GLN A 223 -2.76 0.28 18.10
C GLN A 223 -4.25 0.64 18.09
N ALA A 224 -4.83 0.95 19.25
CA ALA A 224 -6.26 1.23 19.37
C ALA A 224 -6.69 2.48 18.58
N GLU A 225 -5.80 3.46 18.38
CA GLU A 225 -6.10 4.67 17.58
C GLU A 225 -6.23 4.41 16.07
N HIS A 226 -5.73 3.28 15.55
CA HIS A 226 -5.77 2.96 14.13
C HIS A 226 -7.19 2.75 13.57
N GLY A 227 -8.15 2.39 14.43
CA GLY A 227 -9.54 2.20 14.00
C GLY A 227 -10.45 1.71 15.10
N TYR A 228 -11.75 2.04 14.97
CA TYR A 228 -12.79 1.70 15.95
C TYR A 228 -12.95 0.21 16.26
N ASN A 229 -12.40 -0.65 15.41
CA ASN A 229 -12.46 -2.10 15.51
C ASN A 229 -11.08 -2.77 15.61
N SER A 230 -10.03 -2.01 16.01
CA SER A 230 -8.67 -2.53 16.18
C SER A 230 -8.51 -3.16 17.57
N PRO A 231 -8.39 -4.49 17.70
CA PRO A 231 -8.18 -5.11 19.00
C PRO A 231 -6.73 -4.89 19.49
N ALA A 232 -6.60 -4.63 20.78
CA ALA A 232 -5.33 -4.54 21.48
C ALA A 232 -5.39 -5.47 22.71
N VAL A 233 -4.43 -6.39 22.81
CA VAL A 233 -4.44 -7.45 23.84
C VAL A 233 -3.15 -7.41 24.64
N LEU A 234 -3.25 -7.35 25.97
CA LEU A 234 -2.15 -7.64 26.88
C LEU A 234 -2.26 -9.10 27.36
N LEU A 235 -1.19 -9.87 27.19
CA LEU A 235 -1.04 -11.18 27.80
C LEU A 235 0.08 -11.11 28.83
N THR A 236 -0.27 -11.26 30.10
CA THR A 236 0.70 -11.23 31.20
C THR A 236 0.44 -12.33 32.23
N ASN A 237 1.50 -12.72 32.92
CA ASN A 237 1.46 -13.58 34.10
C ASN A 237 1.56 -12.78 35.43
N SER A 238 1.57 -11.45 35.37
CA SER A 238 1.63 -10.54 36.51
C SER A 238 0.31 -9.78 36.66
N GLU A 239 -0.29 -9.84 37.85
CA GLU A 239 -1.51 -9.07 38.17
C GLU A 239 -1.19 -7.57 38.20
N ASP A 240 -0.07 -7.18 38.82
CA ASP A 240 0.38 -5.79 38.91
C ASP A 240 0.64 -5.13 37.54
N ALA A 241 1.09 -5.90 36.54
CA ALA A 241 1.29 -5.38 35.18
C ALA A 241 -0.01 -5.35 34.36
N GLY A 242 -1.03 -6.10 34.79
CA GLY A 242 -2.32 -6.19 34.12
C GLY A 242 -3.37 -5.22 34.63
N GLU A 243 -3.29 -4.79 35.90
CA GLU A 243 -4.13 -3.75 36.52
C GLU A 243 -3.77 -2.34 36.07
#